data_AF-Q6PA57-F1
#
_entry.id   AF-Q6PA57-F1
#
_cell.length_a   1.000
_cell.length_b   1.000
_cell.length_c   1.000
_cell.angle_alpha   90.00
_cell.angle_beta   90.00
_cell.angle_gamma   90.00
#
_symmetry.space_group_name_H-M   'P 1'
#
loop_
_entity.id
_entity.type
_entity.pdbx_description
1 polymer ?
#
loop_
_entity_poly.entity_id
_entity_poly.type
_entity_poly.pdbx_seq_one_letter_code
_entity_poly.pdbx_strand_id
1 'polypeptide(L)'
;MSSIEAVKRKIQVLQQQADEAEEKSERLSRDLEGEKRSRETAEAEVASLNRRIQLVEEELDRAQERLSTALQKLEEVEKSADESERGMKVIENRALKDEEKMELQEIQLKEAKHIAEEADRKYEEVARKLVVIEGDLERTEERAELAESRCRDLEEQIRQLDHGLKCLNATEEKYSKKEDKYEEEIKILSDKLKEAETRAEFAERSVAKLEKTIDDLKDKMRLTKDENAKMQMMLDDTLQQLNSL
;
A
#
# COMPACT_ATOMS: atom_id res chain seq x y z
N MET A 1 -87.32 -141.20 66.98
CA MET A 1 -86.25 -140.28 66.53
C MET A 1 -84.99 -140.66 67.26
N SER A 2 -84.00 -141.19 66.56
CA SER A 2 -82.85 -141.92 67.12
C SER A 2 -81.74 -140.96 67.58
N SER A 3 -81.07 -141.25 68.70
CA SER A 3 -79.90 -140.53 69.25
C SER A 3 -78.79 -140.29 68.21
N ILE A 4 -78.69 -141.18 67.23
CA ILE A 4 -77.77 -141.09 66.08
C ILE A 4 -78.11 -139.90 65.17
N GLU A 5 -79.39 -139.52 65.03
CA GLU A 5 -79.83 -138.38 64.23
C GLU A 5 -79.46 -137.03 64.89
N ALA A 6 -79.38 -136.98 66.23
CA ALA A 6 -78.98 -135.77 66.97
C ALA A 6 -77.47 -135.54 66.91
N VAL A 7 -76.66 -136.59 67.05
CA VAL A 7 -75.20 -136.54 66.88
C VAL A 7 -74.84 -136.23 65.43
N LYS A 8 -75.51 -136.85 64.45
CA LYS A 8 -75.32 -136.50 63.03
C LYS A 8 -75.60 -135.03 62.76
N ARG A 9 -76.72 -134.48 63.25
CA ARG A 9 -77.02 -133.04 63.11
C ARG A 9 -75.96 -132.15 63.73
N LYS A 10 -75.46 -132.50 64.92
CA LYS A 10 -74.44 -131.69 65.61
C LYS A 10 -73.07 -131.77 64.94
N ILE A 11 -72.69 -132.92 64.40
CA ILE A 11 -71.52 -133.08 63.54
C ILE A 11 -71.69 -132.26 62.26
N GLN A 12 -72.88 -132.28 61.65
CA GLN A 12 -73.19 -131.48 60.47
C GLN A 12 -73.09 -129.96 60.74
N VAL A 13 -73.57 -129.50 61.89
CA VAL A 13 -73.46 -128.10 62.32
C VAL A 13 -72.02 -127.71 62.61
N LEU A 14 -71.24 -128.57 63.27
CA LEU A 14 -69.82 -128.30 63.56
C LEU A 14 -68.97 -128.35 62.29
N GLN A 15 -69.27 -129.24 61.34
CA GLN A 15 -68.65 -129.25 60.01
C GLN A 15 -68.98 -127.96 59.26
N GLN A 16 -70.26 -127.57 59.22
CA GLN A 16 -70.67 -126.31 58.60
C GLN A 16 -70.02 -125.09 59.26
N GLN A 17 -69.87 -125.07 60.59
CA GLN A 17 -69.16 -124.00 61.29
C GLN A 17 -67.65 -124.00 61.03
N ALA A 18 -67.03 -125.17 60.88
CA ALA A 18 -65.63 -125.30 60.52
C ALA A 18 -65.40 -124.84 59.07
N ASP A 19 -66.25 -125.27 58.14
CA ASP A 19 -66.23 -124.86 56.74
C ASP A 19 -66.47 -123.34 56.61
N GLU A 20 -67.42 -122.77 57.35
CA GLU A 20 -67.67 -121.33 57.41
C GLU A 20 -66.49 -120.54 58.01
N ALA A 21 -65.82 -121.09 59.04
CA ALA A 21 -64.65 -120.48 59.64
C ALA A 21 -63.42 -120.57 58.73
N GLU A 22 -63.27 -121.68 58.00
CA GLU A 22 -62.22 -121.90 57.01
C GLU A 22 -62.41 -120.96 55.81
N GLU A 23 -63.63 -120.86 55.26
CA GLU A 23 -63.98 -119.88 54.24
C GLU A 23 -63.71 -118.44 54.72
N LYS A 24 -64.04 -118.11 55.97
CA LYS A 24 -63.80 -116.79 56.54
C LYS A 24 -62.31 -116.52 56.73
N SER A 25 -61.54 -117.52 57.16
CA SER A 25 -60.08 -117.44 57.29
C SER A 25 -59.43 -117.24 55.93
N GLU A 26 -59.87 -117.96 54.90
CA GLU A 26 -59.38 -117.78 53.54
C GLU A 26 -59.73 -116.40 52.97
N ARG A 27 -60.96 -115.90 53.20
CA ARG A 27 -61.36 -114.55 52.79
C ARG A 27 -60.50 -113.48 53.48
N LEU A 28 -60.34 -113.57 54.80
CA LEU A 28 -59.50 -112.64 55.56
C LEU A 28 -58.03 -112.71 55.14
N SER A 29 -57.52 -113.90 54.80
CA SER A 29 -56.16 -114.07 54.29
C SER A 29 -55.99 -113.42 52.90
N ARG A 30 -56.98 -113.58 52.01
CA ARG A 30 -57.00 -112.90 50.71
C ARG A 30 -57.09 -111.38 50.84
N ASP A 31 -57.94 -110.89 51.74
CA ASP A 31 -58.09 -109.46 52.02
C ASP A 31 -56.81 -108.87 52.62
N LEU A 32 -56.16 -109.60 53.55
CA LEU A 32 -54.88 -109.20 54.15
C LEU A 32 -53.75 -109.17 53.11
N GLU A 33 -53.70 -110.14 52.19
CA GLU A 33 -52.74 -110.13 51.08
C GLU A 33 -53.02 -108.99 50.10
N GLY A 34 -54.29 -108.68 49.83
CA GLY A 34 -54.70 -107.54 49.02
C GLY A 34 -54.25 -106.21 49.63
N GLU A 35 -54.48 -106.03 50.93
CA GLU A 35 -54.07 -104.84 51.67
C GLU A 35 -52.56 -104.70 51.75
N LYS A 36 -51.82 -105.81 51.97
CA LYS A 36 -50.34 -105.81 51.94
C LYS A 36 -49.81 -105.37 50.57
N ARG A 37 -50.36 -105.91 49.48
CA ARG A 37 -49.97 -105.49 48.11
C ARG A 37 -50.29 -104.02 47.87
N SER A 38 -51.45 -103.54 48.31
CA SER A 38 -51.84 -102.13 48.18
C SER A 38 -50.88 -101.22 48.96
N ARG A 39 -50.54 -101.60 50.20
CA ARG A 39 -49.57 -100.89 51.02
C ARG A 39 -48.18 -100.88 50.37
N GLU A 40 -47.70 -102.01 49.86
CA GLU A 40 -46.41 -102.10 49.15
C GLU A 40 -46.39 -101.18 47.91
N THR A 41 -47.49 -101.12 47.15
CA THR A 41 -47.59 -100.18 46.01
C THR A 41 -47.57 -98.73 46.46
N ALA A 42 -48.29 -98.38 47.53
CA ALA A 42 -48.29 -97.02 48.07
C ALA A 42 -46.93 -96.61 48.65
N GLU A 43 -46.24 -97.50 49.36
CA GLU A 43 -44.88 -97.28 49.87
C GLU A 43 -43.88 -97.06 48.71
N ALA A 44 -44.02 -97.82 47.62
CA ALA A 44 -43.21 -97.64 46.42
C ALA A 44 -43.49 -96.29 45.72
N GLU A 45 -44.77 -95.88 45.63
CA GLU A 45 -45.16 -94.58 45.09
C GLU A 45 -44.61 -93.42 45.94
N VAL A 46 -44.74 -93.50 47.27
CA VAL A 46 -44.17 -92.51 48.20
C VAL A 46 -42.66 -92.41 48.05
N ALA A 47 -41.96 -93.55 47.94
CA ALA A 47 -40.51 -93.57 47.71
C ALA A 47 -40.14 -92.91 46.37
N SER A 48 -40.92 -93.15 45.32
CA SER A 48 -40.74 -92.53 44.00
C SER A 48 -40.97 -91.01 44.04
N LEU A 49 -42.05 -90.57 44.68
CA LEU A 49 -42.38 -89.15 44.84
C LEU A 49 -41.31 -88.42 45.67
N ASN A 50 -40.81 -89.03 46.75
CA ASN A 50 -39.73 -88.45 47.56
C ASN A 50 -38.44 -88.27 46.74
N ARG A 51 -38.08 -89.23 45.89
CA ARG A 51 -36.95 -89.07 44.96
C ARG A 51 -37.20 -87.94 43.96
N ARG A 52 -38.43 -87.83 43.44
CA ARG A 52 -38.79 -86.76 42.51
C ARG A 52 -38.74 -85.38 43.16
N ILE A 53 -39.16 -85.25 44.43
CA ILE A 53 -39.06 -84.01 45.21
C ILE A 53 -37.60 -83.59 45.33
N GLN A 54 -36.71 -84.49 45.75
CA GLN A 54 -35.27 -84.19 45.87
C GLN A 54 -34.65 -83.71 44.54
N LEU A 55 -34.99 -84.37 43.44
CA LEU A 55 -34.49 -83.96 42.11
C LEU A 55 -34.98 -82.57 41.72
N VAL A 56 -36.25 -82.25 41.99
CA VAL A 56 -36.82 -80.93 41.70
C VAL A 56 -36.22 -79.85 42.61
N GLU A 57 -35.97 -80.16 43.88
CA GLU A 57 -35.28 -79.25 44.81
C GLU A 57 -33.84 -78.97 44.35
N GLU A 58 -33.08 -80.00 43.96
CA GLU A 58 -31.74 -79.82 43.41
C GLU A 58 -31.74 -79.01 42.09
N GLU A 59 -32.73 -79.21 41.22
CA GLU A 59 -32.89 -78.41 40.00
C GLU A 59 -33.24 -76.97 40.30
N LEU A 60 -34.09 -76.73 41.31
CA LEU A 60 -34.45 -75.39 41.76
C LEU A 60 -33.24 -74.66 42.34
N ASP A 61 -32.46 -75.29 43.20
CA ASP A 61 -31.24 -74.71 43.79
C ASP A 61 -30.23 -74.33 42.69
N ARG A 62 -30.00 -75.22 41.72
CA ARG A 62 -29.13 -74.94 40.56
C ARG A 62 -29.67 -73.80 39.70
N ALA A 63 -30.98 -73.70 39.52
CA ALA A 63 -31.59 -72.61 38.77
C ALA A 63 -31.45 -71.28 39.51
N GLN A 64 -31.60 -71.27 40.84
CA GLN A 64 -31.43 -70.10 41.69
C GLN A 64 -29.98 -69.60 41.70
N GLU A 65 -28.99 -70.49 41.80
CA GLU A 65 -27.57 -70.10 41.71
C GLU A 65 -27.23 -69.48 40.35
N ARG A 66 -27.74 -70.07 39.27
CA ARG A 66 -27.57 -69.52 37.91
C ARG A 66 -28.23 -68.15 37.77
N LEU A 67 -29.44 -67.99 38.30
CA LEU A 67 -30.16 -66.72 38.30
C LEU A 67 -29.38 -65.65 39.09
N SER A 68 -28.90 -65.99 40.29
CA SER A 68 -28.10 -65.08 41.11
C SER A 68 -26.84 -64.61 40.36
N THR A 69 -26.14 -65.53 39.69
CA THR A 69 -24.95 -65.21 38.89
C THR A 69 -25.30 -64.33 37.70
N ALA A 70 -26.43 -64.59 37.04
CA ALA A 70 -26.89 -63.79 35.91
C ALA A 70 -27.28 -62.37 36.32
N LEU A 71 -27.95 -62.20 37.46
CA LEU A 71 -28.32 -60.90 38.02
C LEU A 71 -27.09 -60.09 38.40
N GLN A 72 -26.09 -60.71 39.05
CA GLN A 72 -24.84 -60.02 39.38
C GLN A 72 -24.11 -59.53 38.12
N LYS A 73 -24.04 -60.36 37.07
CA LYS A 73 -23.45 -59.94 35.79
C LYS A 73 -24.23 -58.84 35.11
N LEU A 74 -25.56 -58.86 35.21
CA LEU A 74 -26.41 -57.80 34.66
C LEU A 74 -26.10 -56.46 35.33
N GLU A 75 -26.02 -56.44 36.67
CA GLU A 75 -25.69 -55.24 37.44
C GLU A 75 -24.30 -54.67 37.08
N GLU A 76 -23.29 -55.53 36.89
CA GLU A 76 -21.96 -55.12 36.43
C GLU A 76 -21.99 -54.50 35.03
N VAL A 77 -22.76 -55.08 34.11
CA VAL A 77 -22.92 -54.57 32.75
C VAL A 77 -23.69 -53.24 32.74
N GLU A 78 -24.75 -53.11 33.52
CA GLU A 78 -25.52 -51.87 33.66
C GLU A 78 -24.62 -50.74 34.19
N LYS A 79 -23.83 -51.01 35.23
CA LYS A 79 -22.89 -50.02 35.77
C LYS A 79 -21.85 -49.58 34.73
N SER A 80 -21.30 -50.54 33.97
CA SER A 80 -20.34 -50.24 32.89
C SER A 80 -20.99 -49.42 31.77
N ALA A 81 -22.25 -49.71 31.42
CA ALA A 81 -23.01 -48.95 30.43
C ALA A 81 -23.26 -47.50 30.89
N ASP A 82 -23.65 -47.30 32.15
CA ASP A 82 -23.84 -45.97 32.74
C ASP A 82 -22.56 -45.13 32.73
N GLU A 83 -21.42 -45.75 33.08
CA GLU A 83 -20.11 -45.10 33.04
C GLU A 83 -19.71 -44.73 31.60
N SER A 84 -19.99 -45.61 30.63
CA SER A 84 -19.77 -45.36 29.21
C SER A 84 -20.64 -44.22 28.68
N GLU A 85 -21.93 -44.16 29.05
CA GLU A 85 -22.84 -43.09 28.64
C GLU A 85 -22.38 -41.72 29.19
N ARG A 86 -21.91 -41.68 30.44
CA ARG A 86 -21.31 -40.48 31.02
C ARG A 86 -20.06 -40.05 30.26
N GLY A 87 -19.19 -41.00 29.92
CA GLY A 87 -18.01 -40.76 29.10
C GLY A 87 -18.36 -40.16 27.74
N MET A 88 -19.37 -40.74 27.07
CA MET A 88 -19.88 -40.25 25.78
C MET A 88 -20.37 -38.81 25.86
N LYS A 89 -21.19 -38.47 26.87
CA LYS A 89 -21.69 -37.10 27.06
C LYS A 89 -20.56 -36.09 27.30
N VAL A 90 -19.50 -36.46 28.01
CA VAL A 90 -18.35 -35.56 28.22
C VAL A 90 -17.60 -35.31 26.92
N ILE A 91 -17.40 -36.35 26.11
CA ILE A 91 -16.73 -36.24 24.81
C ILE A 91 -17.57 -35.39 23.85
N GLU A 92 -18.88 -35.60 23.80
CA GLU A 92 -19.81 -34.81 22.98
C GLU A 92 -19.76 -33.33 23.35
N ASN A 93 -19.84 -32.99 24.65
CA ASN A 93 -19.71 -31.61 25.11
C ASN A 93 -18.36 -30.98 24.78
N ARG A 94 -17.27 -31.76 24.78
CA ARG A 94 -15.96 -31.28 24.37
C ARG A 94 -15.90 -31.02 22.87
N ALA A 95 -16.42 -31.94 22.06
CA ALA A 95 -16.48 -31.80 20.61
C ALA A 95 -17.26 -30.55 20.19
N LEU A 96 -18.43 -30.29 20.80
CA LEU A 96 -19.23 -29.10 20.52
C LEU A 96 -18.48 -27.79 20.83
N LYS A 97 -17.78 -27.73 21.97
CA LYS A 97 -16.98 -26.55 22.32
C LYS A 97 -15.79 -26.33 21.39
N ASP A 98 -15.15 -27.42 20.97
CA ASP A 98 -14.04 -27.35 20.03
C ASP A 98 -14.53 -26.91 18.63
N GLU A 99 -15.71 -27.33 18.21
CA GLU A 99 -16.37 -26.90 16.98
C GLU A 99 -16.72 -25.41 17.01
N GLU A 100 -17.38 -24.92 18.06
CA GLU A 100 -17.67 -23.48 18.24
C GLU A 100 -16.39 -22.63 18.20
N LYS A 101 -15.32 -23.11 18.85
CA LYS A 101 -14.04 -22.40 18.87
C LYS A 101 -13.39 -22.39 17.48
N MET A 102 -13.47 -23.49 16.75
CA MET A 102 -12.94 -23.60 15.39
C MET A 102 -13.66 -22.63 14.44
N GLU A 103 -14.99 -22.56 14.52
CA GLU A 103 -15.78 -21.61 13.72
C GLU A 103 -15.39 -20.15 14.00
N LEU A 104 -15.24 -19.79 15.28
CA LEU A 104 -14.80 -18.44 15.67
C LEU A 104 -13.40 -18.11 15.12
N GLN A 105 -12.47 -19.07 15.22
CA GLN A 105 -11.11 -18.90 14.68
C GLN A 105 -11.11 -18.80 13.15
N GLU A 106 -12.01 -19.49 12.46
CA GLU A 106 -12.12 -19.41 11.01
C GLU A 106 -12.62 -18.02 10.57
N ILE A 107 -13.58 -17.44 11.27
CA ILE A 107 -14.05 -16.08 11.03
C ILE A 107 -12.92 -15.07 11.24
N GLN A 108 -12.22 -15.15 12.38
CA GLN A 108 -11.08 -14.27 12.68
C GLN A 108 -9.96 -14.40 11.64
N LEU A 109 -9.70 -15.61 11.15
CA LEU A 109 -8.72 -15.85 10.11
C LEU A 109 -9.13 -15.19 8.78
N LYS A 110 -10.41 -15.26 8.41
CA LYS A 110 -10.92 -14.60 7.20
C LYS A 110 -10.81 -13.08 7.31
N GLU A 111 -11.17 -12.50 8.46
CA GLU A 111 -11.02 -11.07 8.70
C GLU A 111 -9.56 -10.62 8.64
N ALA A 112 -8.65 -11.35 9.30
CA ALA A 112 -7.23 -11.04 9.28
C ALA A 112 -6.63 -11.10 7.86
N LYS A 113 -7.06 -12.08 7.05
CA LYS A 113 -6.67 -12.18 5.63
C LYS A 113 -7.16 -10.99 4.81
N HIS A 114 -8.43 -10.59 4.98
CA HIS A 114 -8.97 -9.44 4.28
C HIS A 114 -8.23 -8.14 4.64
N ILE A 115 -7.91 -7.93 5.92
CA ILE A 115 -7.14 -6.77 6.37
C ILE A 115 -5.74 -6.77 5.74
N ALA A 116 -5.07 -7.92 5.71
CA ALA A 116 -3.76 -8.06 5.08
C ALA A 116 -3.82 -7.74 3.57
N GLU A 117 -4.79 -8.30 2.85
CA GLU A 117 -4.97 -8.03 1.42
C GLU A 117 -5.29 -6.55 1.13
N GLU A 118 -6.09 -5.90 1.96
CA GLU A 118 -6.35 -4.46 1.82
C GLU A 118 -5.11 -3.61 2.08
N ALA A 119 -4.30 -4.00 3.07
CA ALA A 119 -3.03 -3.35 3.34
C ALA A 119 -2.08 -3.49 2.15
N ASP A 120 -1.92 -4.71 1.61
CA ASP A 120 -1.07 -4.98 0.45
C ASP A 120 -1.50 -4.15 -0.77
N ARG A 121 -2.81 -4.08 -1.05
CA ARG A 121 -3.34 -3.23 -2.14
C ARG A 121 -2.99 -1.75 -1.95
N LYS A 122 -3.13 -1.22 -0.73
CA LYS A 122 -2.76 0.17 -0.41
C LYS A 122 -1.26 0.39 -0.55
N TYR A 123 -0.44 -0.56 -0.11
CA TYR A 123 1.02 -0.51 -0.26
C TYR A 123 1.43 -0.46 -1.73
N GLU A 124 0.84 -1.31 -2.58
CA GLU A 124 1.11 -1.31 -4.02
C GLU A 124 0.69 0.00 -4.70
N GLU A 125 -0.42 0.60 -4.29
CA GLU A 125 -0.87 1.88 -4.85
C GLU A 125 0.10 3.01 -4.48
N VAL A 126 0.54 3.06 -3.21
CA VAL A 126 1.53 4.04 -2.74
C VAL A 126 2.87 3.83 -3.44
N ALA A 127 3.34 2.59 -3.57
CA ALA A 127 4.58 2.28 -4.27
C ALA A 127 4.54 2.71 -5.74
N ARG A 128 3.42 2.48 -6.45
CA ARG A 128 3.24 2.96 -7.83
C ARG A 128 3.26 4.48 -7.93
N LYS A 129 2.59 5.19 -7.01
CA LYS A 129 2.62 6.66 -6.98
C LYS A 129 4.02 7.20 -6.70
N LEU A 130 4.77 6.56 -5.81
CA LEU A 130 6.14 6.95 -5.47
C LEU A 130 7.03 6.95 -6.72
N VAL A 131 7.01 5.88 -7.51
CA VAL A 131 7.82 5.77 -8.74
C VAL A 131 7.51 6.89 -9.74
N VAL A 132 6.23 7.26 -9.87
CA VAL A 132 5.84 8.37 -10.76
C VAL A 132 6.41 9.70 -10.26
N ILE A 133 6.28 9.97 -8.96
CA ILE A 133 6.79 11.21 -8.35
C ILE A 133 8.30 11.28 -8.41
N GLU A 134 9.01 10.17 -8.18
CA GLU A 134 10.47 10.09 -8.32
C GLU A 134 10.90 10.42 -9.77
N GLY A 135 10.23 9.85 -10.76
CA GLY A 135 10.51 10.17 -12.16
C GLY A 135 10.14 11.60 -12.58
N ASP A 136 9.11 12.19 -11.98
CA ASP A 136 8.79 13.61 -12.18
C ASP A 136 9.83 14.51 -11.51
N LEU A 137 10.29 14.16 -10.32
CA LEU A 137 11.34 14.87 -9.58
C LEU A 137 12.63 14.91 -10.39
N GLU A 138 13.13 13.77 -10.88
CA GLU A 138 14.34 13.68 -11.71
C GLU A 138 14.25 14.64 -12.93
N ARG A 139 13.11 14.63 -13.64
CA ARG A 139 12.90 15.54 -14.78
C ARG A 139 12.88 17.02 -14.38
N THR A 140 12.35 17.34 -13.21
CA THR A 140 12.36 18.72 -12.71
C THR A 140 13.75 19.17 -12.30
N GLU A 141 14.57 18.27 -11.72
CA GLU A 141 15.96 18.53 -11.35
C GLU A 141 16.81 18.77 -12.59
N GLU A 142 16.75 17.91 -13.61
CA GLU A 142 17.46 18.10 -14.88
C GLU A 142 17.12 19.45 -15.54
N ARG A 143 15.83 19.83 -15.50
CA ARG A 143 15.37 21.12 -16.05
C ARG A 143 15.89 22.29 -15.23
N ALA A 144 15.96 22.17 -13.90
CA ALA A 144 16.50 23.21 -13.03
C ALA A 144 18.00 23.40 -13.29
N GLU A 145 18.77 22.32 -13.35
CA GLU A 145 20.21 22.36 -13.66
C GLU A 145 20.50 23.05 -15.01
N LEU A 146 19.72 22.73 -16.04
CA LEU A 146 19.85 23.38 -17.35
C LEU A 146 19.52 24.87 -17.27
N ALA A 147 18.49 25.25 -16.51
CA ALA A 147 18.13 26.66 -16.32
C ALA A 147 19.21 27.42 -15.54
N GLU A 148 19.79 26.82 -14.51
CA GLU A 148 20.91 27.39 -13.75
C GLU A 148 22.16 27.57 -14.61
N SER A 149 22.49 26.59 -15.46
CA SER A 149 23.60 26.75 -16.42
C SER A 149 23.38 27.95 -17.33
N ARG A 150 22.18 28.09 -17.91
CA ARG A 150 21.85 29.22 -18.79
C ARG A 150 21.91 30.56 -18.06
N CYS A 151 21.48 30.61 -16.80
CA CYS A 151 21.59 31.81 -15.98
C CYS A 151 23.06 32.20 -15.76
N ARG A 152 23.92 31.23 -15.43
CA ARG A 152 25.37 31.46 -15.29
C ARG A 152 26.00 31.99 -16.58
N ASP A 153 25.66 31.41 -17.73
CA ASP A 153 26.17 31.86 -19.03
C ASP A 153 25.74 33.30 -19.35
N LEU A 154 24.47 33.64 -19.08
CA LEU A 154 23.95 34.99 -19.29
C LEU A 154 24.56 36.01 -18.32
N GLU A 155 24.77 35.64 -17.06
CA GLU A 155 25.47 36.49 -16.09
C GLU A 155 26.90 36.79 -16.52
N GLU A 156 27.61 35.80 -17.08
CA GLU A 156 28.96 36.01 -17.61
C GLU A 156 28.95 36.94 -18.83
N GLN A 157 28.02 36.76 -19.76
CA GLN A 157 27.86 37.67 -20.91
C GLN A 157 27.57 39.11 -20.47
N ILE A 158 26.71 39.31 -19.47
CA ILE A 158 26.42 40.64 -18.91
C ILE A 158 27.70 41.27 -18.33
N ARG A 159 28.52 40.50 -17.59
CA ARG A 159 29.81 41.01 -17.06
C ARG A 159 30.76 41.42 -18.17
N GLN A 160 30.85 40.64 -19.25
CA GLN A 160 31.69 40.96 -20.41
C GLN A 160 31.20 42.22 -21.14
N LEU A 161 29.88 42.36 -21.33
CA LEU A 161 29.27 43.55 -21.94
C LEU A 161 29.46 44.79 -21.09
N ASP A 162 29.26 44.71 -19.77
CA ASP A 162 29.50 45.82 -18.84
C ASP A 162 30.97 46.27 -18.88
N HIS A 163 31.91 45.33 -18.94
CA HIS A 163 33.32 45.66 -19.14
C HIS A 163 33.59 46.34 -20.49
N GLY A 164 32.99 45.83 -21.58
CA GLY A 164 33.09 46.43 -22.91
C GLY A 164 32.54 47.86 -22.96
N LEU A 165 31.37 48.09 -22.34
CA LEU A 165 30.74 49.40 -22.26
C LEU A 165 31.62 50.41 -21.51
N LYS A 166 32.21 50.00 -20.38
CA LYS A 166 33.15 50.84 -19.62
C LYS A 166 34.35 51.27 -20.46
N CYS A 167 34.91 50.35 -21.24
CA CYS A 167 36.00 50.66 -22.16
C CYS A 167 35.56 51.65 -23.26
N LEU A 168 34.37 51.44 -23.85
CA LEU A 168 33.83 52.32 -24.88
C LEU A 168 33.58 53.74 -24.35
N ASN A 169 32.95 53.88 -23.18
CA ASN A 169 32.71 55.17 -22.54
C ASN A 169 34.03 55.92 -22.28
N ALA A 170 35.06 55.21 -21.81
CA ALA A 170 36.38 55.81 -21.60
C ALA A 170 37.03 56.27 -22.92
N THR A 171 36.72 55.63 -24.06
CA THR A 171 37.16 56.11 -25.38
C THR A 171 36.32 57.28 -25.88
N GLU A 172 35.01 57.27 -25.67
CA GLU A 172 34.10 58.36 -26.02
C GLU A 172 34.51 59.66 -25.31
N GLU A 173 34.76 59.62 -24.00
CA GLU A 173 35.25 60.78 -23.23
C GLU A 173 36.58 61.33 -23.79
N LYS A 174 37.47 60.46 -24.27
CA LYS A 174 38.73 60.89 -24.89
C LYS A 174 38.50 61.58 -26.23
N TYR A 175 37.55 61.10 -27.02
CA TYR A 175 37.22 61.70 -28.31
C TYR A 175 36.48 63.02 -28.15
N SER A 176 35.52 63.11 -27.22
CA SER A 176 34.85 64.37 -26.87
C SER A 176 35.86 65.45 -26.44
N LYS A 177 36.81 65.12 -25.56
CA LYS A 177 37.89 66.07 -25.18
C LYS A 177 38.80 66.49 -26.35
N LYS A 178 38.92 65.67 -27.40
CA LYS A 178 39.65 66.05 -28.62
C LYS A 178 38.81 66.96 -29.49
N GLU A 179 37.52 66.68 -29.62
CA GLU A 179 36.56 67.49 -30.33
C GLU A 179 36.52 68.91 -29.78
N ASP A 180 36.37 69.07 -28.45
CA ASP A 180 36.40 70.39 -27.78
C ASP A 180 37.66 71.20 -28.13
N LYS A 181 38.82 70.54 -28.14
CA LYS A 181 40.11 71.18 -28.49
C LYS A 181 40.16 71.61 -29.95
N TYR A 182 39.70 70.75 -30.85
CA TYR A 182 39.68 71.09 -32.27
C TYR A 182 38.66 72.20 -32.55
N GLU A 183 37.52 72.24 -31.87
CA GLU A 183 36.57 73.36 -31.97
C GLU A 183 37.19 74.68 -31.52
N GLU A 184 37.93 74.69 -30.40
CA GLU A 184 38.62 75.88 -29.91
C GLU A 184 39.72 76.33 -30.88
N GLU A 185 40.54 75.40 -31.39
CA GLU A 185 41.55 75.68 -32.41
C GLU A 185 40.94 76.26 -33.69
N ILE A 186 39.86 75.66 -34.19
CA ILE A 186 39.12 76.15 -35.38
C ILE A 186 38.61 77.57 -35.14
N LYS A 187 38.07 77.86 -33.94
CA LYS A 187 37.59 79.20 -33.60
C LYS A 187 38.73 80.23 -33.61
N ILE A 188 39.86 79.91 -32.96
CA ILE A 188 41.05 80.78 -32.94
C ILE A 188 41.57 81.02 -34.36
N LEU A 189 41.69 79.97 -35.17
CA LEU A 189 42.15 80.09 -36.56
C LEU A 189 41.18 80.90 -37.41
N SER A 190 39.87 80.74 -37.20
CA SER A 190 38.83 81.51 -37.89
C SER A 190 38.88 82.99 -37.53
N ASP A 191 39.10 83.33 -36.26
CA ASP A 191 39.24 84.72 -35.81
C ASP A 191 40.52 85.35 -36.38
N LYS A 192 41.65 84.63 -36.36
CA LYS A 192 42.90 85.07 -37.00
C LYS A 192 42.75 85.28 -38.52
N LEU A 193 41.99 84.41 -39.19
CA LEU A 193 41.71 84.54 -40.61
C LEU A 193 40.94 85.84 -40.88
N LYS A 194 39.88 86.13 -40.11
CA LYS A 194 39.11 87.38 -40.23
C LYS A 194 39.96 88.62 -39.97
N GLU A 195 40.84 88.59 -38.96
CA GLU A 195 41.79 89.69 -38.71
C GLU A 195 42.77 89.89 -39.88
N ALA A 196 43.29 88.80 -40.45
CA ALA A 196 44.15 88.86 -41.62
C ALA A 196 43.42 89.38 -42.86
N GLU A 197 42.18 88.94 -43.10
CA GLU A 197 41.31 89.40 -44.18
C GLU A 197 41.03 90.91 -44.07
N THR A 198 40.59 91.38 -42.90
CA THR A 198 40.33 92.82 -42.68
C THR A 198 41.60 93.68 -42.84
N ARG A 199 42.76 93.17 -42.40
CA ARG A 199 44.05 93.83 -42.61
C ARG A 199 44.44 93.87 -44.09
N ALA A 200 44.23 92.79 -44.82
CA ALA A 200 44.48 92.72 -46.25
C ALA A 200 43.58 93.71 -47.01
N GLU A 201 42.28 93.75 -46.72
CA GLU A 201 41.34 94.71 -47.29
C GLU A 201 41.77 96.17 -47.03
N PHE A 202 42.25 96.48 -45.82
CA PHE A 202 42.74 97.82 -45.51
C PHE A 202 44.01 98.19 -46.29
N ALA A 203 44.93 97.23 -46.44
CA ALA A 203 46.12 97.39 -47.25
C ALA A 203 45.76 97.62 -48.72
N GLU A 204 44.85 96.83 -49.29
CA GLU A 204 44.35 96.97 -50.66
C GLU A 204 43.72 98.35 -50.89
N ARG A 205 42.86 98.83 -49.97
CA ARG A 205 42.30 100.19 -50.05
C ARG A 205 43.37 101.28 -50.00
N SER A 206 44.39 101.09 -49.16
CA SER A 206 45.52 102.04 -49.03
C SER A 206 46.35 102.08 -50.30
N VAL A 207 46.63 100.92 -50.90
CA VAL A 207 47.30 100.79 -52.21
C VAL A 207 46.50 101.53 -53.28
N ALA A 208 45.20 101.25 -53.42
CA ALA A 208 44.34 101.92 -54.40
C ALA A 208 44.32 103.46 -54.24
N LYS A 209 44.35 103.96 -53.00
CA LYS A 209 44.43 105.40 -52.73
C LYS A 209 45.78 106.01 -53.12
N LEU A 210 46.87 105.30 -52.82
CA LEU A 210 48.22 105.73 -53.20
C LEU A 210 48.39 105.71 -54.72
N GLU A 211 47.90 104.67 -55.40
CA GLU A 211 47.88 104.58 -56.87
C GLU A 211 47.15 105.78 -57.49
N LYS A 212 45.95 106.12 -56.99
CA LYS A 212 45.24 107.33 -57.43
C LYS A 212 46.04 108.61 -57.22
N THR A 213 46.69 108.74 -56.07
CA THR A 213 47.52 109.92 -55.76
C THR A 213 48.74 110.00 -56.67
N ILE A 214 49.35 108.85 -57.00
CA ILE A 214 50.45 108.75 -57.96
C ILE A 214 49.98 109.22 -59.34
N ASP A 215 48.81 108.78 -59.79
CA ASP A 215 48.27 109.19 -61.09
C ASP A 215 47.93 110.69 -61.12
N ASP A 216 47.29 111.23 -60.08
CA ASP A 216 47.05 112.68 -59.93
C ASP A 216 48.36 113.49 -59.97
N LEU A 217 49.43 113.00 -59.32
CA LEU A 217 50.74 113.64 -59.33
C LEU A 217 51.43 113.52 -60.69
N LYS A 218 51.32 112.38 -61.38
CA LYS A 218 51.83 112.20 -62.76
C LYS A 218 51.14 113.17 -63.72
N ASP A 219 49.82 113.34 -63.60
CA ASP A 219 49.07 114.28 -64.44
C ASP A 219 49.47 115.73 -64.16
N LYS A 220 49.61 116.13 -62.89
CA LYS A 220 50.14 117.46 -62.53
C LYS A 220 51.55 117.68 -63.07
N MET A 221 52.43 116.68 -62.93
CA MET A 221 53.80 116.76 -63.43
C MET A 221 53.81 116.94 -64.94
N ARG A 222 52.95 116.20 -65.67
CA ARG A 222 52.78 116.38 -67.11
C ARG A 222 52.31 117.79 -67.47
N LEU A 223 51.29 118.32 -66.78
CA LEU A 223 50.81 119.69 -66.98
C LEU A 223 51.92 120.73 -66.75
N THR A 224 52.63 120.64 -65.63
CA THR A 224 53.75 121.56 -65.35
C THR A 224 54.88 121.43 -66.37
N LYS A 225 55.15 120.22 -66.89
CA LYS A 225 56.15 120.01 -67.94
C LYS A 225 55.71 120.62 -69.26
N ASP A 226 54.43 120.50 -69.63
CA ASP A 226 53.84 121.12 -70.82
C ASP A 226 53.84 122.65 -70.70
N GLU A 227 53.52 123.20 -69.52
CA GLU A 227 53.62 124.64 -69.23
C GLU A 227 55.06 125.15 -69.30
N ASN A 228 56.01 124.39 -68.73
CA ASN A 228 57.43 124.76 -68.78
C ASN A 228 57.98 124.70 -70.21
N ALA A 229 57.56 123.71 -71.01
CA ALA A 229 57.89 123.64 -72.43
C ALA A 229 57.31 124.84 -73.20
N LYS A 230 56.08 125.25 -72.90
CA LYS A 230 55.49 126.48 -73.47
C LYS A 230 56.26 127.74 -73.05
N MET A 231 56.68 127.84 -71.80
CA MET A 231 57.53 128.94 -71.33
C MET A 231 58.89 128.95 -72.02
N GLN A 232 59.51 127.79 -72.23
CA GLN A 232 60.74 127.65 -73.01
C GLN A 232 60.55 128.09 -74.46
N MET A 233 59.47 127.65 -75.14
CA MET A 233 59.15 128.14 -76.47
C MET A 233 58.94 129.66 -76.50
N MET A 234 58.21 130.22 -75.55
CA MET A 234 58.05 131.68 -75.45
C MET A 234 59.38 132.39 -75.20
N LEU A 235 60.24 131.83 -74.37
CA LEU A 235 61.58 132.37 -74.09
C LEU A 235 62.43 132.36 -75.37
N ASP A 236 62.46 131.23 -76.08
CA ASP A 236 63.18 131.09 -77.35
C ASP A 236 62.63 132.06 -78.41
N ASP A 237 61.31 132.25 -78.48
CA ASP A 237 60.67 133.20 -79.40
C ASP A 237 61.03 134.65 -79.03
N THR A 238 61.03 135.02 -77.74
CA THR A 238 61.51 136.34 -77.30
C THR A 238 63.01 136.54 -77.51
N LEU A 239 63.83 135.49 -77.35
CA LEU A 239 65.27 135.53 -77.64
C LEU A 239 65.53 135.68 -79.14
N GLN A 240 64.73 135.06 -80.00
CA GLN A 240 64.78 135.28 -81.45
C GLN A 240 64.34 136.69 -81.83
N GLN A 241 63.31 137.25 -81.20
CA GLN A 241 62.90 138.64 -81.39
C GLN A 241 63.98 139.64 -80.94
N LEU A 242 64.73 139.33 -79.89
CA LEU A 242 65.87 140.14 -79.42
C LEU A 242 67.10 140.03 -80.34
N ASN A 243 67.35 138.86 -80.93
CA ASN A 243 68.45 138.65 -81.88
C ASN A 243 68.14 139.15 -83.31
N SER A 244 66.92 139.65 -83.56
CA SER A 244 66.51 140.23 -84.85
C SER A 244 66.32 141.75 -84.83
N LEU A 245 66.81 142.42 -83.77
CA LEU A 245 66.96 143.87 -83.59
C LEU A 245 68.45 144.26 -83.59
#